data_AF-A0A440ZF80-F1
#
_entry.id   AF-A0A440ZF80-F1
#
_cell.length_a   1.000
_cell.length_b   1.000
_cell.length_c   1.000
_cell.angle_alpha   90.00
_cell.angle_beta   90.00
_cell.angle_gamma   90.00
#
_symmetry.space_group_name_H-M   'P 1'
#
loop_
_entity.id
_entity.type
_entity.pdbx_description
1 polymer ?
#
loop_
_entity_poly.entity_id
_entity_poly.type
_entity_poly.pdbx_seq_one_letter_code
_entity_poly.pdbx_strand_id
1 'polypeptide(L)'
;MPDWTAESEAAFDAYIDALIGVIGHADRAEPLKDYCLGLLMPMERKSVEPLAAVTAPSRVAAKHQSLLHFVGQAPWSDAALLARVRDWVLPRIEQRGPIRAWIVDDTGFPKKGKHSVGVARQYCGQLGKQDNCQIAVSLSIANDAASLPIAYELYLPHSWAEDPEQRKKAKIPAV
;
A
#
# COMPACT_ATOMS: atom_id res chain seq x y z
N MET A 1 -5.20 -29.54 18.31
CA MET A 1 -5.38 -28.15 17.82
C MET A 1 -5.03 -28.16 16.35
N PRO A 2 -5.83 -27.55 15.45
CA PRO A 2 -5.42 -27.34 14.06
C PRO A 2 -4.07 -26.62 14.05
N ASP A 3 -3.17 -27.00 13.15
CA ASP A 3 -1.94 -26.25 12.90
C ASP A 3 -2.29 -25.01 12.07
N TRP A 4 -2.91 -24.04 12.75
CA TRP A 4 -3.31 -22.76 12.17
C TRP A 4 -2.15 -22.03 11.49
N THR A 5 -0.91 -22.32 11.88
CA THR A 5 0.32 -21.76 11.32
C THR A 5 0.54 -22.23 9.88
N ALA A 6 0.55 -23.54 9.65
CA ALA A 6 0.78 -24.10 8.32
C ALA A 6 -0.33 -23.71 7.33
N GLU A 7 -1.59 -23.67 7.78
CA GLU A 7 -2.72 -23.22 6.95
C GLU A 7 -2.61 -21.72 6.62
N SER A 8 -2.19 -20.89 7.57
CA SER A 8 -2.01 -19.46 7.35
C SER A 8 -0.82 -19.16 6.43
N GLU A 9 0.28 -19.90 6.56
CA GLU A 9 1.45 -19.80 5.67
C GLU A 9 1.09 -20.16 4.23
N ALA A 10 0.38 -21.28 4.03
CA ALA A 10 -0.08 -21.69 2.71
C ALA A 10 -1.07 -20.67 2.09
N ALA A 11 -1.98 -20.12 2.90
CA ALA A 11 -2.90 -19.09 2.45
C ALA A 11 -2.17 -17.78 2.07
N PHE A 12 -1.16 -17.40 2.85
CA PHE A 12 -0.29 -16.26 2.55
C PHE A 12 0.46 -16.47 1.25
N ASP A 13 1.11 -17.62 1.08
CA ASP A 13 1.88 -17.93 -0.14
C ASP A 13 0.98 -17.93 -1.39
N ALA A 14 -0.20 -18.56 -1.31
CA ALA A 14 -1.16 -18.54 -2.42
C ALA A 14 -1.62 -17.11 -2.77
N TYR A 15 -1.80 -16.24 -1.77
CA TYR A 15 -2.12 -14.84 -1.99
C TYR A 15 -0.96 -14.09 -2.66
N ILE A 16 0.27 -14.27 -2.19
CA ILE A 16 1.45 -13.64 -2.78
C ILE A 16 1.67 -14.12 -4.22
N ASP A 17 1.52 -15.41 -4.51
CA ASP A 17 1.63 -15.96 -5.86
C ASP A 17 0.61 -15.33 -6.82
N ALA A 18 -0.61 -15.10 -6.34
CA ALA A 18 -1.61 -14.39 -7.11
C ALA A 18 -1.18 -12.95 -7.43
N LEU A 19 -0.54 -12.23 -6.50
CA LEU A 19 -0.02 -10.88 -6.72
C LEU A 19 1.19 -10.87 -7.66
N ILE A 20 2.08 -11.88 -7.58
CA ILE A 20 3.26 -11.99 -8.45
C ILE A 20 2.85 -12.02 -9.93
N GLY A 21 1.68 -12.56 -10.25
CA GLY A 21 1.16 -12.59 -11.62
C GLY A 21 0.91 -11.20 -12.27
N VAL A 22 0.98 -10.10 -11.52
CA VAL A 22 0.76 -8.73 -12.06
C VAL A 22 1.90 -7.74 -11.81
N ILE A 23 2.97 -8.14 -11.11
CA ILE A 23 4.12 -7.24 -10.84
C ILE A 23 5.14 -7.21 -12.00
N GLY A 24 4.90 -7.97 -13.07
CA GLY A 24 5.71 -7.97 -14.29
C GLY A 24 6.92 -8.89 -14.19
N HIS A 25 8.11 -8.31 -14.07
CA HIS A 25 9.36 -9.08 -14.08
C HIS A 25 9.49 -10.02 -12.86
N ALA A 26 10.04 -11.21 -13.10
CA ALA A 26 10.19 -12.26 -12.09
C ALA A 26 11.11 -11.89 -10.92
N ASP A 27 12.05 -10.97 -11.13
CA ASP A 27 12.97 -10.47 -10.09
C ASP A 27 12.26 -9.68 -8.97
N ARG A 28 11.00 -9.29 -9.18
CA ARG A 28 10.16 -8.59 -8.19
C ARG A 28 9.42 -9.52 -7.24
N ALA A 29 9.40 -10.83 -7.52
CA ALA A 29 8.66 -11.81 -6.73
C ALA A 29 9.17 -11.92 -5.28
N GLU A 30 10.47 -12.13 -5.11
CA GLU A 30 11.08 -12.23 -3.77
C GLU A 30 10.94 -10.90 -2.99
N PRO A 31 11.27 -9.72 -3.55
CA PRO A 31 11.05 -8.45 -2.85
C PRO A 31 9.59 -8.17 -2.47
N LEU A 32 8.61 -8.54 -3.30
CA LEU A 32 7.19 -8.43 -2.95
C LEU A 32 6.88 -9.31 -1.73
N LYS A 33 7.26 -10.59 -1.78
CA LYS A 33 7.02 -11.54 -0.69
C LYS A 33 7.63 -11.05 0.62
N ASP A 34 8.89 -10.61 0.59
CA ASP A 34 9.60 -10.12 1.77
C ASP A 34 8.98 -8.82 2.30
N TYR A 35 8.58 -7.91 1.41
CA TYR A 35 7.92 -6.68 1.81
C TYR A 35 6.61 -6.98 2.55
N CYS A 36 5.76 -7.82 1.97
CA CYS A 36 4.50 -8.23 2.59
C CYS A 36 4.72 -9.00 3.90
N LEU A 37 5.68 -9.93 3.94
CA LEU A 37 6.03 -10.68 5.15
C LEU A 37 6.47 -9.73 6.26
N GLY A 38 7.43 -8.84 5.98
CA GLY A 38 7.91 -7.87 6.97
C GLY A 38 6.80 -6.93 7.48
N LEU A 39 5.82 -6.58 6.64
CA LEU A 39 4.64 -5.82 7.05
C LEU A 39 3.77 -6.57 8.06
N LEU A 40 3.76 -7.91 8.04
CA LEU A 40 3.03 -8.74 9.01
C LEU A 40 3.81 -9.05 10.30
N MET A 41 5.13 -8.87 10.30
CA MET A 41 5.97 -9.18 11.47
C MET A 41 5.69 -8.26 12.68
N PRO A 42 5.87 -8.71 13.93
CA PRO A 42 5.63 -7.89 15.12
C PRO A 42 6.78 -6.89 15.34
N MET A 43 6.73 -5.75 14.66
CA MET A 43 7.77 -4.72 14.70
C MET A 43 7.14 -3.32 14.71
N GLU A 44 7.70 -2.43 15.54
CA GLU A 44 7.17 -1.07 15.74
C GLU A 44 7.28 -0.21 14.48
N ARG A 45 8.41 -0.27 13.76
CA ARG A 45 8.69 0.60 12.62
C ARG A 45 8.73 -0.17 11.30
N LYS A 46 7.77 0.10 10.42
CA LYS A 46 7.61 -0.54 9.09
C LYS A 46 8.38 0.15 7.97
N SER A 47 9.63 0.56 8.21
CA SER A 47 10.52 1.11 7.18
C SER A 47 11.39 0.03 6.53
N VAL A 48 11.94 0.31 5.34
CA VAL A 48 12.72 -0.66 4.54
C VAL A 48 13.85 -1.34 5.33
N GLU A 49 14.59 -0.59 6.14
CA GLU A 49 15.72 -1.13 6.94
C GLU A 49 15.26 -2.19 7.98
N PRO A 50 14.32 -1.91 8.90
CA PRO A 50 13.70 -2.92 9.74
C PRO A 50 13.11 -4.12 8.98
N LEU A 51 12.44 -3.89 7.84
CA LEU A 51 11.88 -4.99 7.04
C LEU A 51 12.99 -5.91 6.53
N ALA A 52 14.08 -5.34 6.02
CA ALA A 52 15.25 -6.09 5.58
C ALA A 52 15.93 -6.86 6.72
N ALA A 53 16.03 -6.24 7.90
CA ALA A 53 16.63 -6.87 9.08
C ALA A 53 15.86 -8.10 9.55
N VAL A 54 14.53 -8.07 9.49
CA VAL A 54 13.68 -9.18 9.93
C VAL A 54 13.58 -10.28 8.87
N THR A 55 13.54 -9.92 7.59
CA THR A 55 13.35 -10.90 6.50
C THR A 55 14.65 -11.54 6.00
N ALA A 56 15.78 -10.83 6.11
CA ALA A 56 17.08 -11.32 5.67
C ALA A 56 18.22 -10.85 6.59
N PRO A 57 18.26 -11.30 7.86
CA PRO A 57 19.22 -10.82 8.88
C PRO A 57 20.69 -11.03 8.49
N SER A 58 21.00 -12.04 7.68
CA SER A 58 22.37 -12.29 7.20
C SER A 58 22.78 -11.45 5.99
N ARG A 59 21.83 -10.73 5.37
CA ARG A 59 22.03 -9.96 4.12
C ARG A 59 21.28 -8.63 4.12
N VAL A 60 21.16 -7.98 5.28
CA VAL A 60 20.35 -6.76 5.50
C VAL A 60 20.65 -5.68 4.46
N ALA A 61 21.92 -5.35 4.23
CA ALA A 61 22.30 -4.30 3.28
C ALA A 61 21.82 -4.59 1.85
N ALA A 62 21.98 -5.83 1.38
CA ALA A 62 21.53 -6.24 0.05
C ALA A 62 19.99 -6.24 -0.03
N LYS A 63 19.32 -6.75 1.00
CA LYS A 63 17.86 -6.78 1.07
C LYS A 63 17.25 -5.38 1.16
N HIS A 64 17.87 -4.47 1.90
CA HIS A 64 17.49 -3.07 1.97
C HIS A 64 17.48 -2.44 0.57
N GLN A 65 18.56 -2.59 -0.20
CA GLN A 65 18.62 -2.05 -1.57
C GLN A 65 17.55 -2.67 -2.48
N SER A 66 17.35 -3.99 -2.37
CA SER A 66 16.33 -4.70 -3.13
C SER A 66 14.90 -4.20 -2.84
N LEU A 67 14.55 -4.05 -1.56
CA LEU A 67 13.24 -3.56 -1.13
C LEU A 67 13.03 -2.08 -1.48
N LEU A 68 14.07 -1.25 -1.31
CA LEU A 68 14.02 0.17 -1.68
C LEU A 68 13.78 0.34 -3.18
N HIS A 69 14.48 -0.43 -4.01
CA HIS A 69 14.28 -0.42 -5.45
C HIS A 69 12.87 -0.91 -5.81
N PHE A 70 12.43 -2.03 -5.22
CA PHE A 70 11.10 -2.58 -5.47
C PHE A 70 9.99 -1.57 -5.16
N VAL A 71 9.97 -0.95 -3.97
CA VAL A 71 8.88 -0.05 -3.57
C VAL A 71 9.00 1.33 -4.21
N GLY A 72 10.22 1.83 -4.43
CA GLY A 72 10.43 3.23 -4.82
C GLY A 72 10.72 3.47 -6.30
N GLN A 73 11.10 2.45 -7.07
CA GLN A 73 11.65 2.64 -8.42
C GLN A 73 11.17 1.62 -9.45
N ALA A 74 10.91 0.37 -9.04
CA ALA A 74 10.53 -0.68 -9.96
C ALA A 74 9.19 -0.33 -10.66
N PRO A 75 9.11 -0.42 -12.00
CA PRO A 75 7.90 -0.07 -12.74
C PRO A 75 6.87 -1.21 -12.71
N TRP A 76 6.32 -1.51 -11.53
CA TRP A 76 5.09 -2.29 -11.40
C TRP A 76 3.89 -1.34 -11.32
N SER A 77 2.73 -1.80 -11.77
CA SER A 77 1.50 -1.01 -11.76
C SER A 77 0.74 -1.23 -10.46
N ASP A 78 0.55 -0.17 -9.68
CA ASP A 78 -0.24 -0.22 -8.46
C ASP A 78 -1.73 -0.45 -8.77
N ALA A 79 -2.24 0.11 -9.87
CA ALA A 79 -3.57 -0.20 -10.36
C ALA A 79 -3.76 -1.70 -10.69
N ALA A 80 -2.78 -2.34 -11.34
CA ALA A 80 -2.84 -3.78 -11.63
C ALA A 80 -2.75 -4.62 -10.36
N LEU A 81 -1.90 -4.23 -9.41
CA LEU A 81 -1.79 -4.88 -8.11
C LEU A 81 -3.11 -4.78 -7.34
N LEU A 82 -3.69 -3.59 -7.23
CA LEU A 82 -4.97 -3.36 -6.57
C LEU A 82 -6.10 -4.14 -7.25
N ALA A 83 -6.15 -4.16 -8.58
CA ALA A 83 -7.12 -4.98 -9.32
C ALA A 83 -7.00 -6.46 -8.95
N ARG A 84 -5.78 -7.00 -8.88
CA ARG A 84 -5.56 -8.39 -8.47
C ARG A 84 -5.96 -8.66 -7.03
N VAL A 85 -5.74 -7.72 -6.11
CA VAL A 85 -6.24 -7.81 -4.73
C VAL A 85 -7.77 -7.90 -4.73
N ARG A 86 -8.46 -7.09 -5.55
CA ARG A 86 -9.93 -7.16 -5.67
C ARG A 86 -10.39 -8.51 -6.17
N ASP A 87 -9.81 -9.00 -7.26
CA ASP A 87 -10.16 -10.31 -7.85
C ASP A 87 -9.96 -11.46 -6.85
N TRP A 88 -8.97 -11.34 -5.97
CA TRP A 88 -8.71 -12.34 -4.94
C TRP A 88 -9.68 -12.23 -3.75
N VAL A 89 -9.91 -11.03 -3.23
CA VAL A 89 -10.60 -10.83 -1.95
C VAL A 89 -12.12 -10.74 -2.13
N LEU A 90 -12.60 -10.11 -3.20
CA LEU A 90 -14.03 -9.83 -3.38
C LEU A 90 -14.90 -11.10 -3.38
N PRO A 91 -14.55 -12.19 -4.09
CA PRO A 91 -15.36 -13.42 -4.05
C PRO A 91 -15.51 -14.00 -2.64
N ARG A 92 -14.49 -13.83 -1.79
CA ARG A 92 -14.50 -14.31 -0.39
C ARG A 92 -15.40 -13.44 0.50
N ILE A 93 -15.47 -12.14 0.22
CA ILE A 93 -16.41 -11.23 0.89
C ILE A 93 -17.84 -11.55 0.47
N GLU A 94 -18.10 -11.74 -0.82
CA GLU A 94 -19.44 -12.01 -1.37
C GLU A 94 -20.02 -13.36 -0.95
N GLN A 95 -19.17 -14.36 -0.67
CA GLN A 95 -19.57 -15.61 -0.02
C GLN A 95 -20.25 -15.40 1.34
N ARG A 96 -19.98 -14.27 2.02
CA ARG A 96 -20.58 -13.91 3.33
C ARG A 96 -21.77 -12.96 3.20
N GLY A 97 -22.20 -12.62 1.99
CA GLY A 97 -23.35 -11.78 1.71
C GLY A 97 -23.07 -10.73 0.63
N PRO A 98 -24.12 -10.16 0.03
CA PRO A 98 -23.97 -9.17 -1.04
C PRO A 98 -23.34 -7.87 -0.51
N ILE A 99 -22.61 -7.16 -1.36
CA ILE A 99 -22.13 -5.81 -1.06
C ILE A 99 -23.33 -4.89 -0.77
N ARG A 100 -23.26 -4.18 0.36
CA ARG A 100 -24.33 -3.31 0.87
C ARG A 100 -24.01 -1.83 0.76
N ALA A 101 -22.73 -1.47 0.79
CA ALA A 101 -22.31 -0.08 0.85
C ALA A 101 -21.08 0.21 -0.01
N TRP A 102 -21.03 1.45 -0.49
CA TRP A 102 -19.87 2.07 -1.11
C TRP A 102 -19.46 3.22 -0.19
N ILE A 103 -18.22 3.20 0.26
CA ILE A 103 -17.69 4.11 1.28
C ILE A 103 -16.61 4.94 0.61
N VAL A 104 -16.79 6.25 0.59
CA VAL A 104 -15.75 7.20 0.22
C VAL A 104 -15.22 7.79 1.51
N ASP A 105 -13.91 7.64 1.74
CA ASP A 105 -13.26 8.10 2.96
C ASP A 105 -11.85 8.61 2.66
N ASP A 106 -11.45 9.66 3.37
CA ASP A 106 -10.13 10.24 3.26
C ASP A 106 -9.24 9.85 4.46
N THR A 107 -8.05 9.34 4.17
CA THR A 107 -7.06 8.97 5.18
C THR A 107 -5.89 9.93 5.16
N GLY A 108 -5.67 10.62 6.28
CA GLY A 108 -4.56 11.54 6.47
C GLY A 108 -3.29 10.85 6.98
N PHE A 109 -2.18 11.04 6.27
CA PHE A 109 -0.85 10.56 6.63
C PHE A 109 0.02 11.72 7.12
N PRO A 110 0.33 11.81 8.43
CA PRO A 110 1.20 12.85 8.97
C PRO A 110 2.57 12.86 8.29
N LYS A 111 3.04 14.05 7.90
CA LYS A 111 4.35 14.23 7.27
C LYS A 111 5.12 15.36 7.92
N LYS A 112 6.45 15.30 7.77
CA LYS A 112 7.36 16.40 8.08
C LYS A 112 7.99 16.91 6.79
N GLY A 113 8.20 18.22 6.70
CA GLY A 113 8.76 18.87 5.51
C GLY A 113 7.75 19.10 4.38
N LYS A 114 8.26 19.48 3.20
CA LYS A 114 7.48 19.97 2.06
C LYS A 114 7.69 19.18 0.76
N HIS A 115 8.39 18.05 0.82
CA HIS A 115 8.83 17.32 -0.37
C HIS A 115 7.97 16.09 -0.70
N SER A 116 7.12 15.62 0.22
CA SER A 116 6.16 14.55 -0.09
C SER A 116 5.04 15.10 -0.96
N VAL A 117 4.73 14.41 -2.05
CA VAL A 117 3.74 14.85 -3.05
C VAL A 117 2.39 15.16 -2.41
N GLY A 118 1.80 16.33 -2.67
CA GLY A 118 0.50 16.68 -2.10
C GLY A 118 0.49 16.93 -0.58
N VAL A 119 1.66 17.05 0.06
CA VAL A 119 1.72 17.43 1.49
C VAL A 119 1.34 18.89 1.66
N ALA A 120 0.39 19.16 2.55
CA ALA A 120 -0.01 20.50 2.92
C ALA A 120 -0.53 20.54 4.36
N ARG A 121 -0.72 21.75 4.89
CA ARG A 121 -1.40 21.95 6.18
C ARG A 121 -2.91 21.88 5.95
N GLN A 122 -3.50 20.72 6.24
CA GLN A 122 -4.90 20.39 6.01
C GLN A 122 -5.40 19.49 7.15
N TYR A 123 -6.71 19.21 7.21
CA TYR A 123 -7.25 18.37 8.28
C TYR A 123 -6.70 16.94 8.15
N CYS A 124 -6.08 16.43 9.20
CA CYS A 124 -5.54 15.08 9.26
C CYS A 124 -6.38 14.25 10.21
N GLY A 125 -7.20 13.32 9.68
CA GLY A 125 -8.06 12.45 10.49
C GLY A 125 -7.30 11.71 11.59
N GLN A 126 -6.11 11.17 11.28
CA GLN A 126 -5.25 10.48 12.26
C GLN A 126 -4.85 11.37 13.46
N LEU A 127 -4.69 12.68 13.26
CA LEU A 127 -4.30 13.62 14.30
C LEU A 127 -5.48 14.39 14.92
N GLY A 128 -6.68 14.26 14.35
CA GLY A 128 -7.89 14.98 14.78
C GLY A 128 -7.81 16.51 14.62
N LYS A 129 -6.87 17.03 13.83
CA LYS A 129 -6.60 18.47 13.69
C LYS A 129 -5.99 18.81 12.35
N GLN A 130 -5.92 20.11 12.05
CA GLN A 130 -5.13 20.60 10.93
C GLN A 130 -3.63 20.51 11.23
N ASP A 131 -2.90 19.77 10.40
CA ASP A 131 -1.45 19.62 10.48
C ASP A 131 -0.88 19.29 9.08
N ASN A 132 0.44 19.22 8.97
CA ASN A 132 1.11 18.86 7.73
C ASN A 132 0.92 17.38 7.41
N CYS A 133 0.16 17.06 6.38
CA CYS A 133 -0.16 15.68 6.00
C CYS A 133 -0.42 15.54 4.48
N GLN A 134 -0.30 14.30 3.99
CA GLN A 134 -0.86 13.88 2.70
C GLN A 134 -2.22 13.24 2.95
N ILE A 135 -3.14 13.33 2.00
CA ILE A 135 -4.46 12.72 2.09
C ILE A 135 -4.61 11.73 0.93
N ALA A 136 -4.92 10.46 1.24
CA ALA A 136 -5.41 9.53 0.22
C ALA A 136 -6.94 9.45 0.34
N VAL A 137 -7.63 9.65 -0.77
CA VAL A 137 -9.08 9.43 -0.87
C VAL A 137 -9.28 8.03 -1.39
N SER A 138 -10.02 7.21 -0.66
CA SER A 138 -10.28 5.82 -1.01
C SER A 138 -11.75 5.59 -1.30
N LEU A 139 -12.01 4.65 -2.22
CA LEU A 139 -13.31 4.03 -2.41
C LEU A 139 -13.22 2.60 -1.90
N SER A 140 -14.08 2.27 -0.94
CA SER A 140 -14.21 0.92 -0.41
C SER A 140 -15.61 0.38 -0.65
N ILE A 141 -15.72 -0.93 -0.84
CA ILE A 141 -17.00 -1.65 -0.81
C ILE A 141 -17.11 -2.42 0.49
N ALA A 142 -18.33 -2.58 1.02
CA ALA A 142 -18.55 -3.28 2.27
C ALA A 142 -19.85 -4.07 2.29
N ASN A 143 -19.84 -5.18 3.04
CA ASN A 143 -21.03 -5.87 3.53
C ASN A 143 -20.92 -6.03 5.07
N ASP A 144 -21.86 -6.76 5.67
CA ASP A 144 -21.90 -6.93 7.12
C ASP A 144 -20.69 -7.73 7.68
N ALA A 145 -19.92 -8.40 6.82
CA ALA A 145 -18.79 -9.23 7.22
C ALA A 145 -17.43 -8.54 7.06
N ALA A 146 -17.27 -7.66 6.07
CA ALA A 146 -15.98 -7.03 5.76
C ALA A 146 -16.11 -5.78 4.88
N SER A 147 -15.05 -4.99 4.84
CA SER A 147 -14.82 -3.93 3.85
C SER A 147 -13.52 -4.18 3.07
N LEU A 148 -13.47 -3.68 1.83
CA LEU A 148 -12.32 -3.78 0.93
C LEU A 148 -12.12 -2.45 0.20
N PRO A 149 -10.97 -1.78 0.35
CA PRO A 149 -10.56 -0.69 -0.53
C PRO A 149 -10.37 -1.19 -1.96
N ILE A 150 -11.05 -0.57 -2.91
CA ILE A 150 -11.07 -0.96 -4.33
C ILE A 150 -10.50 0.10 -5.28
N ALA A 151 -10.34 1.32 -4.80
CA ALA A 151 -9.61 2.39 -5.47
C ALA A 151 -9.06 3.35 -4.43
N TYR A 152 -7.96 4.02 -4.74
CA TYR A 152 -7.48 5.15 -3.98
C TYR A 152 -6.82 6.15 -4.92
N GLU A 153 -6.87 7.42 -4.57
CA GLU A 153 -6.16 8.49 -5.24
C GLU A 153 -5.52 9.41 -4.21
N LEU A 154 -4.37 9.98 -4.55
CA LEU A 154 -3.75 11.01 -3.74
C LEU A 154 -4.49 12.32 -3.98
N TYR A 155 -5.07 12.91 -2.92
CA TYR A 155 -5.61 14.27 -3.02
C TYR A 155 -4.45 15.25 -3.23
N LEU A 156 -4.53 16.02 -4.32
CA LEU A 156 -3.56 17.05 -4.66
C LEU A 156 -4.12 18.44 -4.29
N PRO A 157 -3.62 19.09 -3.22
CA PRO A 157 -4.11 20.41 -2.82
C PRO A 157 -3.86 21.45 -3.91
N HIS A 158 -4.69 22.49 -3.97
CA HIS A 158 -4.54 23.61 -4.92
C HIS A 158 -3.12 24.16 -5.00
N SER A 159 -2.46 24.35 -3.84
CA SER A 159 -1.09 24.85 -3.77
C SER A 159 -0.06 23.98 -4.51
N TRP A 160 -0.34 22.69 -4.69
CA TRP A 160 0.48 21.78 -5.51
C TRP A 160 -0.03 21.72 -6.96
N ALA A 161 -1.35 21.67 -7.16
CA ALA A 161 -1.94 21.57 -8.49
C ALA A 161 -1.61 22.79 -9.39
N GLU A 162 -1.49 23.96 -8.77
CA GLU A 162 -1.25 25.26 -9.41
C GLU A 162 0.25 25.63 -9.48
N ASP A 163 1.17 24.76 -9.01
CA ASP A 163 2.63 24.97 -9.11
C ASP A 163 3.24 24.02 -10.16
N PRO A 164 3.49 24.48 -11.41
CA PRO A 164 4.01 23.65 -12.48
C PRO A 164 5.43 23.13 -12.21
N GLU A 165 6.27 23.93 -11.55
CA GLU A 165 7.66 23.55 -11.25
C GLU A 165 7.69 22.44 -10.19
N GLN A 166 6.86 22.58 -9.15
CA GLN A 166 6.72 21.55 -8.13
C GLN A 166 6.13 20.25 -8.71
N ARG A 167 5.11 20.34 -9.58
CA ARG A 167 4.54 19.17 -10.28
C ARG A 167 5.56 18.44 -11.13
N LYS A 168 6.32 19.18 -11.93
CA LYS A 168 7.39 18.62 -12.78
C LYS A 168 8.46 17.92 -11.94
N LYS A 169 8.93 18.55 -10.85
CA LYS A 169 9.92 17.97 -9.94
C LYS A 169 9.42 16.68 -9.28
N ALA A 170 8.14 16.65 -8.91
CA ALA A 170 7.48 15.50 -8.29
C ALA A 170 6.97 14.45 -9.30
N LYS A 171 7.17 14.67 -10.61
CA LYS A 171 6.68 13.80 -11.69
C LYS A 171 5.16 13.60 -11.69
N ILE A 172 4.42 14.61 -11.27
CA ILE A 172 2.95 14.61 -11.33
C ILE A 172 2.52 14.80 -12.80
N PRO A 173 1.67 13.94 -13.37
CA PRO A 173 1.18 14.10 -14.74
C PRO A 173 0.55 15.48 -15.00
N ALA A 174 0.64 15.96 -16.25
CA ALA A 174 -0.18 17.07 -16.71
C ALA A 174 -1.65 16.62 -16.75
N VAL A 175 -2.58 17.53 -16.42
CA VAL A 175 -4.03 17.28 -16.58
C VAL A 175 -4.39 17.50 -18.04
#